data_AF-A0A518GBG5-F1
#
_entry.id   AF-A0A518GBG5-F1
#
_cell.length_a   1.000
_cell.length_b   1.000
_cell.length_c   1.000
_cell.angle_alpha   90.00
_cell.angle_beta   90.00
_cell.angle_gamma   90.00
#
_symmetry.space_group_name_H-M   'P 1'
#
loop_
_entity.id
_entity.type
_entity.pdbx_description
1 polymer ?
#
loop_
_entity_poly.entity_id
_entity_poly.type
_entity_poly.pdbx_seq_one_letter_code
_entity_poly.pdbx_strand_id
1 'polypeptide(L)'
;MVSIVQSREVIDTAEIALQCSHCQSTNQTDALRVRTVDKLYGLIPVWVTQETVVKCPGCGTIFTTQAGVDELQLLSADAITKEFRIRVGFVQKFLVTIAWLLFWLFPISTILFLIARFLVPKTALRWRRATTTGLIASVISPILFFGFMMILDLLAAK
;
A
#
# COMPACT_ATOMS: atom_id res chain seq x y z
N MET A 1 -18.85 -16.11 8.03
CA MET A 1 -18.47 -14.68 7.95
C MET A 1 -17.30 -14.46 8.88
N VAL A 2 -16.11 -14.15 8.37
CA VAL A 2 -14.93 -13.84 9.19
C VAL A 2 -14.93 -12.34 9.44
N SER A 3 -15.16 -11.90 10.68
CA SER A 3 -15.03 -10.49 11.05
C SER A 3 -13.63 -10.23 11.62
N ILE A 4 -12.91 -9.31 10.99
CA ILE A 4 -11.66 -8.76 11.54
C ILE A 4 -12.07 -7.49 12.29
N VAL A 5 -11.77 -7.44 13.58
CA VAL A 5 -12.08 -6.28 14.43
C VAL A 5 -10.78 -5.54 14.72
N GLN A 6 -10.76 -4.24 14.41
CA GLN A 6 -9.60 -3.38 14.54
C GLN A 6 -9.73 -2.53 15.81
N SER A 7 -8.80 -2.68 16.77
CA SER A 7 -8.69 -1.79 17.93
C SER A 7 -7.53 -0.83 17.74
N ARG A 8 -7.77 0.47 17.95
CA ARG A 8 -6.75 1.52 17.91
C ARG A 8 -6.60 2.18 19.28
N GLU A 9 -5.37 2.23 19.78
CA GLU A 9 -5.00 2.94 21.00
C GLU A 9 -3.88 3.94 20.70
N VAL A 10 -3.96 5.14 21.28
CA VAL A 10 -2.87 6.12 21.25
C VAL A 10 -1.92 5.79 22.39
N ILE A 11 -0.65 5.60 22.07
CA ILE A 11 0.41 5.23 23.02
C ILE A 11 1.16 6.49 23.48
N ASP A 12 1.63 7.29 22.52
CA ASP A 12 2.47 8.46 22.76
C ASP A 12 2.04 9.62 21.86
N THR A 13 2.30 10.84 22.30
CA THR A 13 2.05 12.07 21.54
C THR A 13 3.20 13.04 21.69
N ALA A 14 3.62 13.70 20.61
CA ALA A 14 4.48 14.87 20.72
C ALA A 14 4.33 15.84 19.55
N GLU A 15 4.73 17.09 19.78
CA GLU A 15 4.76 18.12 18.76
C GLU A 15 6.03 17.98 17.89
N ILE A 16 5.85 17.98 16.56
CA ILE A 16 6.96 17.95 15.60
C ILE A 16 6.77 19.02 14.51
N ALA A 17 7.88 19.50 13.95
CA ALA A 17 7.86 20.37 12.78
C ALA A 17 7.78 19.52 11.50
N LEU A 18 6.65 19.59 10.79
CA LEU A 18 6.41 18.88 9.53
C LEU A 18 6.52 19.85 8.36
N GLN A 19 7.45 19.58 7.44
CA GLN A 19 7.41 20.18 6.10
C GLN A 19 6.51 19.32 5.21
N CYS A 20 5.35 19.82 4.84
CA CYS A 20 4.40 19.03 4.08
C CYS A 20 4.87 18.85 2.64
N SER A 21 5.09 17.61 2.19
CA SER A 21 5.45 17.35 0.78
C SER A 21 4.35 17.75 -0.22
N HIS A 22 3.11 17.91 0.25
CA HIS A 22 1.97 18.26 -0.60
C HIS A 22 1.77 19.77 -0.76
N CYS A 23 1.77 20.54 0.32
CA CYS A 23 1.56 21.99 0.29
C CYS A 23 2.83 22.80 0.51
N GLN A 24 3.98 22.14 0.68
CA GLN A 24 5.31 22.72 0.91
C GLN A 24 5.39 23.69 2.10
N SER A 25 4.34 23.75 2.94
CA SER A 25 4.34 24.55 4.15
C SER A 25 4.94 23.78 5.31
N THR A 26 5.78 24.48 6.08
CA THR A 26 6.39 23.97 7.31
C THR A 26 5.54 24.43 8.47
N ASN A 27 4.92 23.48 9.19
CA ASN A 27 4.05 23.78 10.32
C ASN A 27 4.40 22.87 11.50
N GLN A 28 4.13 23.35 12.72
CA GLN A 28 4.13 22.51 13.91
C GLN A 28 2.83 21.69 13.97
N THR A 29 2.96 20.39 14.23
CA THR A 29 1.87 19.43 14.19
C THR A 29 2.05 18.35 15.24
N ASP A 30 0.96 17.86 15.79
CA ASP A 30 0.99 16.70 16.68
C ASP A 30 1.27 15.42 15.91
N ALA A 31 2.28 14.68 16.37
CA ALA A 31 2.53 13.29 16.02
C ALA A 31 1.92 12.38 17.08
N LEU A 32 0.98 11.52 16.67
CA LEU A 32 0.34 10.55 17.54
C LEU A 32 0.84 9.15 17.21
N ARG A 33 1.49 8.47 18.15
CA ARG A 33 1.81 7.05 18.05
C ARG A 33 0.56 6.25 18.34
N VAL A 34 0.07 5.54 17.33
CA VAL A 34 -1.11 4.69 17.41
C VAL A 34 -0.68 3.24 17.28
N ARG A 35 -1.07 2.42 18.27
CA ARG A 35 -1.07 0.97 18.11
C ARG A 35 -2.38 0.56 17.49
N THR A 36 -2.29 -0.18 16.40
CA THR A 36 -3.44 -0.89 15.83
C THR A 36 -3.24 -2.37 16.06
N VAL A 37 -4.21 -3.00 16.71
CA VAL A 37 -4.27 -4.46 16.86
C VAL A 37 -5.45 -4.98 16.06
N ASP A 38 -5.15 -5.81 15.06
CA ASP A 38 -6.14 -6.52 14.28
C ASP A 38 -6.39 -7.88 14.93
N LYS A 39 -7.64 -8.11 15.34
CA LYS A 39 -8.06 -9.33 16.02
C LYS A 39 -8.95 -10.19 15.12
N LEU A 40 -8.63 -11.48 14.99
CA LEU A 40 -9.55 -12.47 14.44
C LEU A 40 -10.62 -12.77 15.47
N TYR A 41 -11.89 -12.70 15.06
CA TYR A 41 -13.05 -12.95 15.94
C TYR A 41 -13.06 -12.07 17.21
N GLY A 42 -12.40 -10.91 17.18
CA GLY A 42 -12.28 -10.00 18.32
C GLY A 42 -11.39 -10.49 19.47
N LEU A 43 -10.86 -11.71 19.40
CA LEU A 43 -10.16 -12.37 20.51
C LEU A 43 -8.67 -12.59 20.22
N ILE A 44 -8.33 -13.08 19.03
CA ILE A 44 -6.96 -13.51 18.71
C ILE A 44 -6.23 -12.37 17.99
N PRO A 45 -5.23 -11.72 18.60
CA PRO A 45 -4.43 -10.71 17.92
C PRO A 45 -3.61 -11.39 16.82
N VAL A 46 -3.93 -11.09 15.56
CA VAL A 46 -3.23 -11.68 14.40
C VAL A 46 -2.17 -10.73 13.90
N TRP A 47 -2.41 -9.42 14.06
CA TRP A 47 -1.47 -8.41 13.63
C TRP A 47 -1.43 -7.25 14.62
N VAL A 48 -0.23 -6.87 15.01
CA VAL A 48 0.01 -5.67 15.82
C VAL A 48 0.88 -4.75 14.98
N THR A 49 0.40 -3.53 14.74
CA THR A 49 1.16 -2.49 14.06
C THR A 49 1.27 -1.27 14.97
N GLN A 50 2.47 -0.72 15.09
CA GLN A 50 2.67 0.59 15.70
C GLN A 50 3.04 1.56 14.61
N GLU A 51 2.30 2.67 14.54
CA GLU A 51 2.58 3.70 13.56
C GLU A 51 2.33 5.07 14.19
N THR A 52 3.21 6.01 13.90
CA THR A 52 3.06 7.43 14.22
C THR A 52 2.31 8.12 13.09
N VAL A 53 1.22 8.78 13.44
CA VAL A 53 0.29 9.47 12.53
C VAL A 53 0.47 10.96 12.73
N VAL A 54 0.66 11.67 11.64
CA VAL A 54 0.88 13.13 11.63
C VAL A 54 -0.06 13.75 10.63
N LYS A 55 -0.81 14.78 11.03
CA LYS A 55 -1.74 15.48 10.16
C LYS A 55 -1.22 16.88 9.85
N CYS A 56 -1.08 17.21 8.57
CA CYS A 56 -0.72 18.56 8.16
C CYS A 56 -1.91 19.52 8.40
N PRO A 57 -1.74 20.63 9.15
CA PRO A 57 -2.81 21.59 9.42
C PRO A 57 -3.16 22.43 8.20
N GLY A 58 -2.19 22.68 7.30
CA GLY A 58 -2.43 23.51 6.11
C GLY A 58 -3.32 22.83 5.07
N CYS A 59 -3.09 21.55 4.78
CA CYS A 59 -3.81 20.83 3.71
C CYS A 59 -4.61 19.61 4.19
N GLY A 60 -4.54 19.27 5.48
CA GLY A 60 -5.25 18.12 6.05
C GLY A 60 -4.66 16.74 5.69
N THR A 61 -3.55 16.69 4.94
CA THR A 61 -2.93 15.42 4.53
C THR A 61 -2.42 14.65 5.74
N ILE A 62 -2.70 13.34 5.78
CA ILE A 62 -2.28 12.45 6.86
C ILE A 62 -1.06 11.65 6.42
N PHE A 63 0.01 11.73 7.20
CA PHE A 63 1.26 11.00 7.04
C PHE A 63 1.37 9.94 8.13
N THR A 64 1.98 8.80 7.80
CA THR A 64 2.18 7.68 8.72
C THR A 64 3.61 7.19 8.63
N THR A 65 4.25 6.90 9.75
CA THR A 65 5.57 6.26 9.80
C THR A 65 5.62 5.20 10.90
N GLN A 66 6.59 4.29 10.82
CA GLN A 66 6.86 3.30 11.86
C GLN A 66 7.88 3.79 12.88
N ALA A 67 8.55 4.93 12.61
CA ALA A 67 9.49 5.55 13.53
C ALA A 67 8.78 6.01 14.81
N GLY A 68 9.48 5.90 15.93
CA GLY A 68 9.00 6.38 17.23
C GLY A 68 8.83 7.90 17.25
N VAL A 69 8.03 8.41 18.17
CA VAL A 69 7.86 9.87 18.32
C VAL A 69 9.17 10.53 18.74
N ASP A 70 9.95 9.87 19.60
CA ASP A 70 11.26 10.34 20.07
C ASP A 70 12.28 10.44 18.94
N GLU A 71 12.27 9.47 18.02
CA GLU A 71 13.11 9.52 16.82
C GLU A 71 12.69 10.66 15.90
N LEU A 72 11.39 10.87 15.71
CA LEU A 72 10.87 11.96 14.88
C LEU A 72 11.22 13.35 15.41
N GLN A 73 11.37 13.53 16.72
CA GLN A 73 11.81 14.81 17.31
C GLN A 73 13.28 15.13 17.03
N LEU A 74 14.12 14.11 16.84
CA LEU A 74 15.55 14.27 16.58
C LEU A 74 15.84 14.61 15.10
N LEU A 75 14.90 14.34 14.20
CA LEU A 75 15.07 14.60 12.77
C LEU A 75 14.59 16.01 12.37
N SER A 76 15.27 16.60 11.39
CA SER A 76 14.85 17.86 10.77
C SER A 76 13.61 17.66 9.88
N ALA A 77 12.80 18.71 9.71
CA ALA A 77 11.51 18.68 9.01
C ALA A 77 11.57 18.10 7.57
N ASP A 78 12.70 18.28 6.87
CA ASP A 78 12.97 17.73 5.52
C ASP A 78 13.37 16.23 5.53
N ALA A 79 13.95 15.74 6.63
CA ALA A 79 14.33 14.34 6.76
C ALA A 79 13.13 13.48 7.19
N ILE A 80 12.26 14.05 8.01
CA ILE A 80 11.00 13.44 8.45
C ILE A 80 10.10 13.06 7.25
N THR A 81 10.05 13.90 6.21
CA THR A 81 9.26 13.62 4.99
C THR A 81 9.75 12.42 4.19
N LYS A 82 11.04 12.07 4.29
CA LYS A 82 11.60 10.90 3.60
C LYS A 82 11.25 9.59 4.30
N GLU A 83 11.00 9.62 5.61
CA GLU A 83 10.69 8.44 6.41
C GLU A 83 9.18 8.10 6.41
N PHE A 84 8.32 9.05 6.05
CA PHE A 84 6.89 8.78 5.94
C PHE A 84 6.57 7.84 4.78
N ARG A 85 6.19 6.60 5.13
CA ARG A 85 5.60 5.64 4.20
C ARG A 85 4.09 5.65 4.37
N ILE A 86 3.40 6.01 3.29
CA ILE A 86 1.95 5.85 3.17
C ILE A 86 1.58 4.38 3.44
N ARG A 87 0.72 4.15 4.46
CA ARG A 87 0.21 2.82 4.81
C ARG A 87 -0.48 2.17 3.61
N VAL A 88 0.01 0.99 3.22
CA VAL A 88 -0.68 0.05 2.32
C VAL A 88 -1.06 -1.15 3.16
N GLY A 89 -2.36 -1.42 3.26
CA GLY A 89 -2.91 -2.50 4.09
C GLY A 89 -2.45 -3.89 3.63
N PHE A 90 -2.43 -4.85 4.56
CA PHE A 90 -2.01 -6.23 4.27
C PHE A 90 -2.82 -6.86 3.13
N VAL A 91 -4.14 -6.68 3.15
CA VAL A 91 -5.06 -7.19 2.11
C VAL A 91 -4.68 -6.65 0.72
N GLN A 92 -4.31 -5.37 0.62
CA GLN A 92 -3.90 -4.76 -0.64
C GLN A 92 -2.61 -5.39 -1.18
N LYS A 93 -1.60 -5.61 -0.31
CA LYS A 93 -0.34 -6.26 -0.69
C LYS A 93 -0.58 -7.70 -1.13
N PHE A 94 -1.33 -8.46 -0.34
CA PHE A 94 -1.65 -9.86 -0.61
C PHE A 94 -2.40 -10.03 -1.94
N LEU A 95 -3.35 -9.16 -2.22
CA LEU A 95 -4.13 -9.20 -3.46
C LEU A 95 -3.27 -8.87 -4.69
N VAL A 96 -2.34 -7.92 -4.60
CA VAL A 96 -1.35 -7.66 -5.66
C VAL A 96 -0.43 -8.86 -5.89
N THR A 97 0.04 -9.51 -4.82
CA THR A 97 0.91 -10.68 -4.92
C THR A 97 0.20 -11.87 -5.56
N ILE A 98 -1.05 -12.14 -5.18
CA ILE A 98 -1.87 -13.21 -5.80
C ILE A 98 -2.14 -12.89 -7.27
N ALA A 99 -2.46 -11.64 -7.60
CA ALA A 99 -2.70 -11.23 -8.99
C ALA A 99 -1.45 -11.48 -9.86
N TRP A 100 -0.26 -11.24 -9.32
CA TRP A 100 1.01 -11.58 -9.97
C TRP A 100 1.27 -13.08 -10.05
N LEU A 101 0.93 -13.87 -9.03
CA LEU A 101 1.07 -15.34 -9.11
C LEU A 101 0.12 -15.96 -10.13
N LEU A 102 -1.03 -15.36 -10.38
CA LEU A 102 -2.03 -15.90 -11.30
C LEU A 102 -2.01 -15.18 -12.65
N PHE A 103 -0.95 -14.42 -12.99
CA PHE A 103 -0.98 -13.49 -14.12
C PHE A 103 -1.33 -14.15 -15.47
N TRP A 104 -0.94 -15.42 -15.64
CA TRP A 104 -1.22 -16.26 -16.82
C TRP A 104 -2.67 -16.72 -16.95
N LEU A 105 -3.47 -16.67 -15.88
CA LEU A 105 -4.90 -17.01 -15.91
C LEU A 105 -5.73 -15.82 -16.37
N PHE A 106 -5.61 -15.45 -17.64
CA PHE A 106 -6.57 -14.52 -18.24
C PHE A 106 -7.97 -15.16 -18.27
N PRO A 107 -9.06 -14.46 -17.90
CA PRO A 107 -9.16 -13.04 -17.51
C PRO A 107 -9.09 -12.78 -15.98
N ILE A 108 -8.96 -13.82 -15.17
CA ILE A 108 -9.01 -13.77 -13.69
C ILE A 108 -7.95 -12.81 -13.14
N SER A 109 -6.71 -12.86 -13.66
CA SER A 109 -5.63 -11.97 -13.25
C SER A 109 -5.93 -10.49 -13.51
N THR A 110 -6.51 -10.17 -14.67
CA THR A 110 -6.89 -8.80 -15.04
C THR A 110 -7.93 -8.23 -14.06
N ILE A 111 -8.93 -9.03 -13.68
CA ILE A 111 -9.95 -8.62 -12.71
C ILE A 111 -9.30 -8.37 -11.33
N LEU A 112 -8.41 -9.27 -10.89
CA LEU A 112 -7.69 -9.11 -9.63
C LEU A 112 -6.82 -7.84 -9.62
N PHE A 113 -6.09 -7.56 -10.71
CA PHE A 113 -5.31 -6.32 -10.80
C PHE A 113 -6.19 -5.07 -10.85
N LEU A 114 -7.37 -5.11 -11.48
CA LEU A 114 -8.33 -4.00 -11.46
C LEU A 114 -8.83 -3.74 -10.03
N ILE A 115 -9.22 -4.79 -9.31
CA ILE A 115 -9.63 -4.70 -7.90
C ILE A 115 -8.48 -4.12 -7.07
N ALA A 116 -7.26 -4.65 -7.21
CA ALA A 116 -6.07 -4.14 -6.55
C ALA A 116 -5.83 -2.65 -6.84
N ARG A 117 -6.05 -2.22 -8.09
CA ARG A 117 -5.81 -0.85 -8.53
C ARG A 117 -6.74 0.18 -7.87
N PHE A 118 -7.96 -0.24 -7.53
CA PHE A 118 -8.92 0.56 -6.78
C PHE A 118 -8.66 0.53 -5.27
N LEU A 119 -8.28 -0.63 -4.72
CA LEU A 119 -8.01 -0.75 -3.29
C LEU A 119 -6.66 -0.12 -2.87
N VAL A 120 -5.64 -0.14 -3.72
CA VAL A 120 -4.32 0.44 -3.42
C VAL A 120 -4.43 1.97 -3.45
N PRO A 121 -4.10 2.68 -2.35
CA PRO A 121 -4.21 4.13 -2.28
C PRO A 121 -3.32 4.79 -3.34
N LYS A 122 -3.81 5.88 -3.95
CA LYS A 122 -3.14 6.59 -5.06
C LYS A 122 -1.73 7.06 -4.72
N THR A 123 -1.48 7.27 -3.44
CA THR A 123 -0.23 7.72 -2.81
C THR A 123 0.84 6.62 -2.73
N ALA A 124 0.47 5.34 -2.78
CA ALA A 124 1.41 4.22 -2.75
C ALA A 124 2.03 3.92 -4.14
N LEU A 125 2.89 4.82 -4.62
CA LEU A 125 3.49 4.82 -5.96
C LEU A 125 4.09 3.48 -6.41
N ARG A 126 4.85 2.78 -5.56
CA ARG A 126 5.48 1.48 -5.91
C ARG A 126 4.45 0.39 -6.19
N TRP A 127 3.47 0.24 -5.28
CA TRP A 127 2.39 -0.74 -5.43
C TRP A 127 1.48 -0.41 -6.60
N ARG A 128 1.24 0.88 -6.84
CA ARG A 128 0.45 1.36 -7.97
C ARG A 128 1.13 1.10 -9.31
N ARG A 129 2.46 1.27 -9.38
CA ARG A 129 3.25 0.84 -10.54
C ARG A 129 3.12 -0.67 -10.75
N ALA A 130 3.28 -1.48 -9.69
CA ALA A 130 3.14 -2.93 -9.75
C ALA A 130 1.75 -3.40 -10.22
N THR A 131 0.67 -2.71 -9.84
CA THR A 131 -0.68 -3.00 -10.36
C THR A 131 -0.85 -2.62 -11.84
N THR A 132 -0.28 -1.49 -12.25
CA THR A 132 -0.39 -1.01 -13.64
C THR A 132 0.42 -1.88 -14.59
N THR A 133 1.64 -2.26 -14.20
CA THR A 133 2.47 -3.20 -14.97
C THR A 133 1.81 -4.58 -15.03
N GLY A 134 1.20 -5.03 -13.93
CA GLY A 134 0.43 -6.28 -13.88
C GLY A 134 -0.75 -6.29 -14.86
N LEU A 135 -1.52 -5.20 -14.95
CA LEU A 135 -2.62 -5.07 -15.92
C LEU A 135 -2.15 -5.16 -17.36
N ILE A 136 -1.06 -4.46 -17.68
CA ILE A 136 -0.49 -4.49 -19.04
C ILE A 136 -0.01 -5.91 -19.37
N ALA A 137 0.71 -6.54 -18.44
CA ALA A 137 1.21 -7.90 -18.61
C ALA A 137 0.07 -8.92 -18.77
N SER A 138 -1.03 -8.81 -18.02
CA SER A 138 -2.16 -9.73 -18.10
C SER A 138 -2.93 -9.63 -19.42
N VAL A 139 -2.96 -8.44 -20.04
CA VAL A 139 -3.58 -8.24 -21.36
C VAL A 139 -2.68 -8.70 -22.50
N ILE A 140 -1.36 -8.51 -22.39
CA ILE A 140 -0.39 -8.93 -23.43
C ILE A 140 -0.16 -10.44 -23.40
N SER A 141 -0.20 -11.07 -22.22
CA SER A 141 0.00 -12.51 -22.03
C SER A 141 -0.82 -13.41 -22.98
N PRO A 142 -2.15 -13.25 -23.12
CA PRO A 142 -2.94 -14.09 -24.02
C PRO A 142 -2.56 -13.88 -25.49
N ILE A 143 -2.22 -12.65 -25.91
CA ILE A 143 -1.81 -12.37 -27.30
C ILE A 143 -0.53 -13.14 -27.64
N LEU A 144 0.46 -13.12 -26.74
CA LEU A 144 1.71 -13.86 -26.92
C LEU A 144 1.47 -15.38 -26.90
N PHE A 145 0.63 -15.87 -26.00
CA PHE A 145 0.32 -17.30 -25.88
C PHE A 145 -0.40 -17.84 -27.12
N PHE A 146 -1.49 -17.19 -27.55
CA PHE A 146 -2.23 -17.60 -28.74
C PHE A 146 -1.41 -17.41 -30.03
N GLY A 147 -0.64 -16.32 -30.14
CA GLY A 147 0.25 -16.09 -31.26
C GLY A 147 1.33 -17.18 -31.37
N PHE A 148 1.90 -17.60 -30.24
CA PHE A 148 2.88 -18.69 -30.20
C PHE A 148 2.27 -20.04 -30.58
N MET A 149 1.10 -20.38 -30.05
CA MET A 149 0.39 -21.61 -30.42
C MET A 149 0.08 -21.66 -31.92
N MET A 150 -0.38 -20.55 -32.51
CA MET A 150 -0.67 -20.46 -33.94
C MET A 150 0.59 -20.66 -34.80
N ILE A 151 1.74 -20.12 -34.37
CA ILE A 151 3.03 -20.33 -35.05
C ILE A 151 3.45 -21.80 -34.98
N LEU A 152 3.28 -22.46 -33.82
CA LEU A 152 3.57 -23.88 -33.67
C LEU A 152 2.69 -24.74 -34.57
N ASP A 153 1.39 -24.44 -34.64
CA ASP A 153 0.45 -25.15 -35.51
C ASP A 153 0.84 -24.99 -37.00
N LEU A 154 1.25 -23.79 -37.41
CA LEU A 154 1.74 -23.53 -38.78
C LEU A 154 3.03 -24.27 -39.11
N LEU A 155 3.92 -24.45 -38.13
CA LEU A 155 5.17 -25.20 -38.31
C LEU A 155 4.94 -26.71 -38.31
N ALA A 156 3.98 -27.21 -37.53
CA ALA A 156 3.61 -28.63 -37.48
C ALA A 156 2.75 -29.09 -38.67
N ALA A 157 2.09 -28.16 -39.36
CA ALA A 157 1.28 -28.44 -40.56
C ALA A 157 2.11 -28.60 -41.86
N LYS A 158 3.44 -28.48 -41.80
CA LYS A 158 4.39 -28.75 -42.88
C LYS A 158 5.06 -30.11 -42.70
#